data_AF-A0A2I2U391-F1
#
_entry.id   AF-A0A2I2U391-F1
#
_cell.length_a   1.000
_cell.length_b   1.000
_cell.length_c   1.000
_cell.angle_alpha   90.00
_cell.angle_beta   90.00
_cell.angle_gamma   90.00
#
_symmetry.space_group_name_H-M   'P 1'
#
loop_
_entity.id
_entity.type
_entity.pdbx_description
1 polymer ?
#
loop_
_entity_poly.entity_id
_entity_poly.type
_entity_poly.pdbx_seq_one_letter_code
_entity_poly.pdbx_strand_id
1 'polypeptide(L)'
;MEQCASVEREVDKVLQKFLTYGQHCEQSLEELLHYVGQLRAELANAALQGTPLSATLSLVMSQCCRKIKDTVQKLASDHKDIHSSVSRVGKAIDRNFDSEICGVVSDAVWDSREKQQQILQMAIVEHLYQQGMLSVAEELCQESTLNVDLDFKQPFLELNRILEALHEQDLGPALEWAISHRQRLLELNSSLEFKLHRLHFIRLLASGPEKQLEALSYARHFQPFARLHQREIQVMMGSLVYLRLGLEKSPYCHLLDNSHWAEICETFTRDACSLLGLSVESPLSVSFASGCVALPVLMNIKAVIEQRQCTGVWSHKDELPIEIELGMKCWYHSVFACPILRQQTSDSNPPIKLICGHVISRDALNKLINGGKLKCPYCPMEQNPADGKRIIF
;
A
#
# COMPACT_ATOMS: atom_id res chain seq x y z
N MET A 1 -11.79 -10.02 5.73
CA MET A 1 -11.44 -10.06 7.17
C MET A 1 -12.03 -11.29 7.86
N GLU A 2 -13.36 -11.50 7.86
CA GLU A 2 -13.98 -12.64 8.57
C GLU A 2 -13.58 -14.02 8.03
N GLN A 3 -13.47 -14.18 6.71
CA GLN A 3 -12.94 -15.38 6.05
C GLN A 3 -11.50 -15.68 6.49
N CYS A 4 -10.62 -14.67 6.49
CA CYS A 4 -9.24 -14.80 6.98
C CYS A 4 -9.22 -15.20 8.46
N ALA A 5 -10.01 -14.53 9.30
CA ALA A 5 -10.12 -14.84 10.72
C ALA A 5 -10.72 -16.25 10.98
N SER A 6 -11.53 -16.77 10.06
CA SER A 6 -12.02 -18.16 10.13
C SER A 6 -10.89 -19.16 9.88
N VAL A 7 -9.99 -18.89 8.93
CA VAL A 7 -8.85 -19.76 8.64
C VAL A 7 -7.78 -19.63 9.72
N GLU A 8 -7.48 -18.41 10.16
CA GLU A 8 -6.54 -18.10 11.25
C GLU A 8 -6.88 -18.89 12.51
N ARG A 9 -8.16 -18.93 12.92
CA ARG A 9 -8.61 -19.74 14.07
C ARG A 9 -8.31 -21.23 13.94
N GLU A 10 -8.33 -21.80 12.73
CA GLU A 10 -7.95 -23.20 12.54
C GLU A 10 -6.44 -23.39 12.51
N VAL A 11 -5.69 -22.41 11.96
CA VAL A 11 -4.22 -22.37 12.00
C VAL A 11 -3.72 -22.31 13.44
N ASP A 12 -4.27 -21.43 14.27
CA ASP A 12 -3.90 -21.29 15.68
C ASP A 12 -4.10 -22.58 16.46
N LYS A 13 -5.22 -23.28 16.23
CA LYS A 13 -5.48 -24.60 16.84
C LYS A 13 -4.42 -25.63 16.45
N VAL A 14 -3.97 -25.60 15.20
CA VAL A 14 -2.91 -26.50 14.71
C VAL A 14 -1.58 -26.15 15.34
N LEU A 15 -1.20 -24.86 15.35
CA LEU A 15 0.04 -24.39 15.97
C LEU A 15 0.09 -24.74 17.46
N GLN A 16 -1.00 -24.51 18.20
CA GLN A 16 -1.08 -24.88 19.62
C GLN A 16 -0.93 -26.39 19.83
N LYS A 17 -1.51 -27.22 18.96
CA LYS A 17 -1.34 -28.68 19.01
C LYS A 17 0.10 -29.09 18.73
N PHE A 18 0.76 -28.50 17.74
CA PHE A 18 2.17 -28.77 17.45
C PHE A 18 3.07 -28.38 18.62
N LEU A 19 2.85 -27.20 19.22
CA LEU A 19 3.59 -26.76 20.41
C LEU A 19 3.41 -27.71 21.59
N THR A 20 2.17 -28.07 21.90
CA THR A 20 1.86 -28.98 23.02
C THR A 20 2.44 -30.38 22.77
N TYR A 21 2.33 -30.90 21.55
CA TYR A 21 2.93 -32.18 21.19
C TYR A 21 4.46 -32.13 21.24
N GLY A 22 5.07 -31.05 20.75
CA GLY A 22 6.53 -30.85 20.81
C GLY A 22 7.06 -30.91 22.24
N GLN A 23 6.45 -30.13 23.15
CA GLN A 23 6.79 -30.14 24.57
C GLN A 23 6.61 -31.52 25.20
N HIS A 24 5.49 -32.20 24.92
CA HIS A 24 5.24 -33.54 25.43
C HIS A 24 6.25 -34.58 24.90
N CYS A 25 6.61 -34.48 23.61
CA CYS A 25 7.58 -35.34 22.96
C CYS A 25 8.97 -35.16 23.58
N GLU A 26 9.44 -33.92 23.71
CA GLU A 26 10.71 -33.59 24.35
C GLU A 26 10.78 -34.13 25.77
N GLN A 27 9.79 -33.82 26.61
CA GLN A 27 9.75 -34.30 27.99
C GLN A 27 9.76 -35.84 28.06
N SER A 28 8.94 -36.50 27.24
CA SER A 28 8.85 -37.97 27.24
C SER A 28 10.16 -38.63 26.80
N LEU A 29 10.86 -38.04 25.83
CA LEU A 29 12.16 -38.52 25.37
C LEU A 29 13.26 -38.24 26.40
N GLU A 30 13.25 -37.10 27.08
CA GLU A 30 14.18 -36.79 28.16
C GLU A 30 14.04 -37.75 29.35
N GLU A 31 12.80 -38.01 29.79
CA GLU A 31 12.52 -38.98 30.86
C GLU A 31 13.00 -40.39 30.47
N LEU A 32 12.79 -40.77 29.20
CA LEU A 32 13.25 -42.06 28.69
C LEU A 32 14.78 -42.14 28.62
N LEU A 33 15.44 -41.08 28.14
CA LEU A 33 16.91 -40.99 28.11
C LEU A 33 17.50 -41.03 29.51
N HIS A 34 16.88 -40.35 30.47
CA HIS A 34 17.30 -40.37 31.87
C HIS A 34 17.19 -41.79 32.46
N TYR A 35 16.05 -42.45 32.25
CA TYR A 35 15.83 -43.82 32.71
C TYR A 35 16.83 -44.82 32.11
N VAL A 36 17.07 -44.74 30.79
CA VAL A 36 18.08 -45.57 30.11
C VAL A 36 19.49 -45.25 30.60
N GLY A 37 19.79 -43.97 30.82
CA GLY A 37 21.08 -43.50 31.32
C GLY A 37 21.40 -43.99 32.73
N GLN A 38 20.41 -43.96 33.64
CA GLN A 38 20.51 -44.52 34.99
C GLN A 38 20.79 -46.02 34.94
N LEU A 39 20.01 -46.77 34.16
CA LEU A 39 20.21 -48.22 34.02
C LEU A 39 21.60 -48.53 33.46
N ARG A 40 22.08 -47.76 32.46
CA ARG A 40 23.43 -47.91 31.91
C ARG A 40 24.51 -47.68 32.97
N ALA A 41 24.35 -46.67 33.83
CA ALA A 41 25.29 -46.38 34.90
C ALA A 41 25.32 -47.48 35.96
N GLU A 42 24.16 -48.00 36.36
CA GLU A 42 24.05 -49.16 37.27
C GLU A 42 24.73 -50.40 36.70
N LEU A 43 24.52 -50.70 35.41
CA LEU A 43 25.16 -51.80 34.72
C LEU A 43 26.69 -51.64 34.66
N ALA A 44 27.17 -50.43 34.39
CA ALA A 44 28.62 -50.15 34.38
C ALA A 44 29.24 -50.33 35.77
N ASN A 45 28.57 -49.89 36.83
CA ASN A 45 29.02 -50.07 38.20
C ASN A 45 29.03 -51.54 38.63
N ALA A 46 27.99 -52.31 38.29
CA ALA A 46 27.93 -53.75 38.56
C ALA A 46 29.03 -54.53 37.80
N ALA A 47 29.36 -54.11 36.58
CA ALA A 47 30.45 -54.72 35.81
C ALA A 47 31.83 -54.49 36.48
N LEU A 48 32.08 -53.30 37.03
CA LEU A 48 33.31 -52.98 37.76
C LEU A 48 33.48 -53.80 39.04
N GLN A 49 32.36 -54.21 39.68
CA GLN A 49 32.36 -55.01 40.90
C GLN A 49 32.45 -56.52 40.65
N GLY A 50 32.52 -56.97 39.39
CA GLY A 50 32.62 -58.39 39.03
C GLY A 50 31.38 -59.23 39.37
N THR A 51 30.24 -58.58 39.65
CA THR A 51 28.98 -59.28 39.95
C THR A 51 28.41 -59.96 38.70
N PRO A 52 28.02 -61.25 38.77
CA PRO A 52 27.39 -61.94 37.65
C PRO A 52 26.01 -61.33 37.34
N LEU A 53 25.60 -61.37 36.06
CA LEU A 53 24.27 -60.91 35.65
C LEU A 53 23.18 -61.68 36.41
N SER A 54 22.41 -60.98 37.24
CA SER A 54 21.27 -61.57 37.95
C SER A 54 20.04 -61.69 37.06
N ALA A 55 19.16 -62.65 37.37
CA ALA A 55 17.86 -62.77 36.70
C ALA A 55 17.03 -61.48 36.82
N THR A 56 17.19 -60.74 37.91
CA THR A 56 16.57 -59.43 38.14
C THR A 56 17.04 -58.39 37.12
N LEU A 57 18.33 -58.36 36.79
CA LEU A 57 18.91 -57.44 35.81
C LEU A 57 18.35 -57.66 34.40
N SER A 58 18.23 -58.94 34.00
CA SER A 58 17.64 -59.34 32.72
C SER A 58 16.17 -58.93 32.60
N LEU A 59 15.42 -59.05 33.70
CA LEU A 59 14.04 -58.59 33.78
C LEU A 59 13.93 -57.07 33.64
N VAL A 60 14.78 -56.31 34.33
CA VAL A 60 14.81 -54.83 34.25
C VAL A 60 15.19 -54.36 32.83
N MET A 61 16.17 -54.99 32.18
CA MET A 61 16.50 -54.70 30.77
C MET A 61 15.33 -54.96 29.84
N SER A 62 14.63 -56.09 30.03
CA SER A 62 13.46 -56.43 29.22
C SER A 62 12.32 -55.42 29.42
N GLN A 63 12.11 -54.95 30.65
CA GLN A 63 11.15 -53.88 30.96
C GLN A 63 11.57 -52.54 30.34
N CYS A 64 12.86 -52.22 30.34
CA CYS A 64 13.39 -51.01 29.71
C CYS A 64 13.15 -51.01 28.20
N CYS A 65 13.50 -52.09 27.50
CA CYS A 65 13.22 -52.24 26.07
C CYS A 65 11.72 -52.08 25.75
N ARG A 66 10.85 -52.65 26.61
CA ARG A 66 9.39 -52.51 26.47
C ARG A 66 8.94 -51.06 26.66
N LYS A 67 9.44 -50.38 27.69
CA LYS A 67 9.13 -48.96 27.96
C LYS A 67 9.55 -48.06 26.80
N ILE A 68 10.73 -48.29 26.21
CA ILE A 68 11.20 -47.55 25.01
C ILE A 68 10.20 -47.75 23.86
N LYS A 69 9.87 -49.01 23.55
CA LYS A 69 8.96 -49.35 22.47
C LYS A 69 7.59 -48.68 22.66
N ASP A 70 7.01 -48.83 23.85
CA ASP A 70 5.68 -48.31 24.16
C ASP A 70 5.66 -46.77 24.09
N THR A 71 6.71 -46.10 24.58
CA THR A 71 6.83 -44.63 24.53
C THR A 71 6.95 -44.14 23.08
N VAL A 72 7.85 -44.71 22.29
CA VAL A 72 8.03 -44.32 20.87
C VAL A 72 6.78 -44.59 20.05
N GLN A 73 6.11 -45.73 20.28
CA GLN A 73 4.87 -46.08 19.59
C GLN A 73 3.73 -45.13 19.97
N LYS A 74 3.66 -44.69 21.23
CA LYS A 74 2.70 -43.70 21.70
C LYS A 74 2.93 -42.33 21.05
N LEU A 75 4.17 -41.85 21.06
CA LEU A 75 4.55 -40.58 20.39
C LEU A 75 4.21 -40.61 18.89
N ALA A 76 4.52 -41.70 18.19
CA ALA A 76 4.17 -41.86 16.78
C ALA A 76 2.65 -41.84 16.52
N SER A 77 1.86 -42.45 17.42
CA SER A 77 0.39 -42.41 17.35
C SER A 77 -0.14 -40.99 17.58
N ASP A 78 0.37 -40.30 18.58
CA ASP A 78 -0.08 -38.94 18.93
C ASP A 78 0.31 -37.92 17.85
N HIS A 79 1.45 -38.11 17.19
CA HIS A 79 1.82 -37.33 16.00
C HIS A 79 0.82 -37.51 14.86
N LYS A 80 0.33 -38.74 14.64
CA LYS A 80 -0.61 -39.04 13.55
C LYS A 80 -1.92 -38.25 13.68
N ASP A 81 -2.36 -38.00 14.91
CA ASP A 81 -3.59 -37.25 15.19
C ASP A 81 -3.51 -35.78 14.73
N ILE A 82 -2.30 -35.24 14.58
CA ILE A 82 -2.06 -33.87 14.10
C ILE A 82 -2.44 -33.71 12.62
N HIS A 83 -2.26 -34.75 11.77
CA HIS A 83 -2.63 -34.69 10.35
C HIS A 83 -4.10 -34.32 10.12
N SER A 84 -4.99 -34.82 10.99
CA SER A 84 -6.42 -34.51 10.90
C SER A 84 -6.70 -33.02 11.13
N SER A 85 -5.87 -32.35 11.93
CA SER A 85 -6.02 -30.93 12.25
C SER A 85 -5.47 -30.07 11.10
N VAL A 86 -4.35 -30.48 10.49
CA VAL A 86 -3.83 -29.84 9.27
C VAL A 86 -4.83 -29.93 8.11
N SER A 87 -5.46 -31.10 7.93
CA SER A 87 -6.50 -31.27 6.89
C SER A 87 -7.71 -30.35 7.10
N ARG A 88 -8.06 -30.00 8.34
CA ARG A 88 -9.13 -29.04 8.62
C ARG A 88 -8.78 -27.63 8.18
N VAL A 89 -7.51 -27.23 8.30
CA VAL A 89 -7.04 -25.94 7.77
C VAL A 89 -7.24 -25.90 6.26
N GLY A 90 -6.83 -26.95 5.53
CA GLY A 90 -7.06 -27.05 4.08
C GLY A 90 -8.55 -26.90 3.72
N LYS A 91 -9.43 -27.64 4.40
CA LYS A 91 -10.89 -27.53 4.19
C LYS A 91 -11.45 -26.15 4.56
N ALA A 92 -10.88 -25.49 5.57
CA ALA A 92 -11.27 -24.15 5.94
C ALA A 92 -10.85 -23.12 4.88
N ILE A 93 -9.68 -23.30 4.26
CA ILE A 93 -9.23 -22.50 3.12
C ILE A 93 -10.20 -22.68 1.96
N ASP A 94 -10.43 -23.93 1.53
CA ASP A 94 -11.31 -24.24 0.39
C ASP A 94 -12.73 -23.66 0.57
N ARG A 95 -13.26 -23.74 1.80
CA ARG A 95 -14.59 -23.22 2.13
C ARG A 95 -14.67 -21.69 2.14
N ASN A 96 -13.59 -21.01 2.51
CA ASN A 96 -13.61 -19.55 2.71
C ASN A 96 -13.08 -18.78 1.51
N PHE A 97 -12.25 -19.39 0.66
CA PHE A 97 -11.57 -18.75 -0.46
C PHE A 97 -11.91 -19.46 -1.77
N ASP A 98 -13.21 -19.54 -2.07
CA ASP A 98 -13.71 -20.19 -3.28
C ASP A 98 -13.27 -19.45 -4.56
N SER A 99 -13.08 -20.22 -5.61
CA SER A 99 -12.22 -19.95 -6.77
C SER A 99 -12.88 -19.21 -7.95
N GLU A 100 -14.10 -18.71 -7.80
CA GLU A 100 -14.88 -18.14 -8.91
C GLU A 100 -14.68 -16.64 -9.18
N ILE A 101 -13.66 -16.00 -8.60
CA ILE A 101 -13.28 -14.63 -8.97
C ILE A 101 -12.93 -14.55 -10.47
N CYS A 102 -12.31 -15.62 -11.01
CA CYS A 102 -11.85 -15.66 -12.40
C CYS A 102 -12.97 -15.47 -13.42
N GLY A 103 -14.20 -15.92 -13.14
CA GLY A 103 -15.27 -15.84 -14.13
C GLY A 103 -15.96 -14.48 -14.24
N VAL A 104 -15.57 -13.50 -13.42
CA VAL A 104 -15.97 -12.09 -13.56
C VAL A 104 -15.09 -11.37 -14.60
N VAL A 105 -13.85 -11.84 -14.76
CA VAL A 105 -12.90 -11.25 -15.70
C VAL A 105 -13.17 -11.83 -17.09
N SER A 106 -13.24 -10.97 -18.10
CA SER A 106 -13.32 -11.42 -19.49
C SER A 106 -12.06 -12.21 -19.84
N ASP A 107 -12.21 -13.39 -20.46
CA ASP A 107 -11.08 -14.21 -20.92
C ASP A 107 -10.12 -13.40 -21.82
N ALA A 108 -10.66 -12.41 -22.55
CA ALA A 108 -9.89 -11.53 -23.42
C ALA A 108 -8.86 -10.66 -22.68
N VAL A 109 -9.03 -10.42 -21.37
CA VAL A 109 -8.05 -9.68 -20.56
C VAL A 109 -6.71 -10.40 -20.55
N TRP A 110 -6.73 -11.73 -20.63
CA TRP A 110 -5.54 -12.59 -20.57
C TRP A 110 -5.02 -13.03 -21.94
N ASP A 111 -5.58 -12.51 -23.05
CA ASP A 111 -5.17 -12.83 -24.43
C ASP A 111 -3.66 -12.61 -24.66
N SER A 112 -3.06 -11.69 -23.91
CA SER A 112 -1.60 -11.50 -23.85
C SER A 112 -1.09 -11.60 -22.41
N ARG A 113 -1.04 -12.83 -21.90
CA ARG A 113 -0.59 -13.13 -20.53
C ARG A 113 0.78 -12.52 -20.19
N GLU A 114 1.74 -12.59 -21.12
CA GLU A 114 3.08 -12.01 -20.93
C GLU A 114 3.02 -10.49 -20.75
N LYS A 115 2.26 -9.79 -21.60
CA LYS A 115 2.11 -8.34 -21.51
C LYS A 115 1.41 -7.92 -20.21
N GLN A 116 0.34 -8.63 -19.81
CA GLN A 116 -0.37 -8.34 -18.57
C GLN A 116 0.50 -8.60 -17.35
N GLN A 117 1.28 -9.67 -17.37
CA GLN A 117 2.23 -9.98 -16.32
C GLN A 117 3.29 -8.87 -16.18
N GLN A 118 3.84 -8.39 -17.30
CA GLN A 118 4.79 -7.27 -17.28
C GLN A 118 4.17 -5.98 -16.73
N ILE A 119 2.92 -5.65 -17.11
CA ILE A 119 2.20 -4.47 -16.59
C ILE A 119 2.01 -4.59 -15.07
N LEU A 120 1.56 -5.76 -14.60
CA LEU A 120 1.34 -6.00 -13.17
C LEU A 120 2.66 -5.92 -12.40
N GLN A 121 3.72 -6.56 -12.89
CA GLN A 121 5.03 -6.51 -12.26
C GLN A 121 5.58 -5.09 -12.22
N MET A 122 5.42 -4.30 -13.29
CA MET A 122 5.81 -2.89 -13.30
C MET A 122 5.03 -2.07 -12.26
N ALA A 123 3.71 -2.30 -12.14
CA ALA A 123 2.88 -1.63 -11.14
C ALA A 123 3.28 -2.00 -9.70
N ILE A 124 3.69 -3.26 -9.47
CA ILE A 124 4.25 -3.69 -8.18
C ILE A 124 5.58 -3.02 -7.92
N VAL A 125 6.49 -3.00 -8.90
CA VAL A 125 7.79 -2.34 -8.77
C VAL A 125 7.63 -0.85 -8.47
N GLU A 126 6.78 -0.14 -9.23
CA GLU A 126 6.44 1.27 -8.98
C GLU A 126 5.91 1.47 -7.56
N HIS A 127 4.99 0.61 -7.11
CA HIS A 127 4.47 0.65 -5.75
C HIS A 127 5.57 0.51 -4.69
N LEU A 128 6.45 -0.49 -4.85
CA LEU A 128 7.56 -0.72 -3.92
C LEU A 128 8.50 0.49 -3.87
N TYR A 129 8.83 1.09 -5.01
CA TYR A 129 9.60 2.33 -5.08
C TYR A 129 8.88 3.49 -4.37
N GLN A 130 7.58 3.68 -4.60
CA GLN A 130 6.80 4.72 -3.92
C GLN A 130 6.72 4.55 -2.41
N GLN A 131 6.73 3.31 -1.91
CA GLN A 131 6.71 3.01 -0.48
C GLN A 131 8.11 3.02 0.18
N GLY A 132 9.18 3.31 -0.58
CA GLY A 132 10.55 3.29 -0.08
C GLY A 132 11.14 1.90 0.12
N MET A 133 10.48 0.85 -0.37
CA MET A 133 11.00 -0.53 -0.34
C MET A 133 11.97 -0.79 -1.49
N LEU A 134 13.02 0.02 -1.57
CA LEU A 134 13.95 0.06 -2.71
C LEU A 134 14.66 -1.28 -2.95
N SER A 135 15.14 -1.92 -1.88
CA SER A 135 15.84 -3.21 -1.97
C SER A 135 14.93 -4.33 -2.49
N VAL A 136 13.67 -4.35 -2.05
CA VAL A 136 12.67 -5.33 -2.50
C VAL A 136 12.31 -5.09 -3.97
N ALA A 137 12.18 -3.82 -4.37
CA ALA A 137 11.93 -3.46 -5.76
C ALA A 137 13.06 -3.92 -6.69
N GLU A 138 14.32 -3.72 -6.27
CA GLU A 138 15.49 -4.16 -7.04
C GLU A 138 15.59 -5.68 -7.14
N GLU A 139 15.35 -6.41 -6.06
CA GLU A 139 15.33 -7.88 -6.08
C GLU A 139 14.24 -8.40 -7.02
N LEU A 140 13.02 -7.82 -6.95
CA LEU A 140 11.94 -8.18 -7.84
C LEU A 140 12.28 -7.92 -9.31
N CYS A 141 12.93 -6.79 -9.63
CA CYS A 141 13.40 -6.51 -11.00
C CYS A 141 14.39 -7.57 -11.50
N GLN A 142 15.33 -7.99 -10.65
CA GLN A 142 16.32 -9.01 -10.98
C GLN A 142 15.67 -10.37 -11.23
N GLU A 143 14.80 -10.82 -10.32
CA GLU A 143 14.12 -12.12 -10.41
C GLU A 143 13.13 -12.18 -11.59
N SER A 144 12.46 -11.07 -11.89
CA SER A 144 11.49 -10.98 -12.99
C SER A 144 12.12 -10.65 -14.34
N THR A 145 13.44 -10.44 -14.41
CA THR A 145 14.16 -9.97 -15.61
C THR A 145 13.60 -8.65 -16.19
N LEU A 146 12.96 -7.85 -15.34
CA LEU A 146 12.45 -6.54 -15.72
C LEU A 146 13.59 -5.53 -15.74
N ASN A 147 13.77 -4.90 -16.89
CA ASN A 147 14.77 -3.86 -17.06
C ASN A 147 14.11 -2.50 -16.84
N VAL A 148 14.28 -1.97 -15.64
CA VAL A 148 13.79 -0.64 -15.25
C VAL A 148 14.98 0.32 -15.33
N ASP A 149 14.85 1.36 -16.15
CA ASP A 149 15.93 2.32 -16.35
C ASP A 149 16.16 3.19 -15.11
N LEU A 150 17.30 3.90 -15.11
CA LEU A 150 17.60 4.82 -14.02
C LEU A 150 16.64 6.02 -14.02
N ASP A 151 16.20 6.49 -15.19
CA ASP A 151 15.34 7.67 -15.32
C ASP A 151 13.98 7.47 -14.62
N PHE A 152 13.45 6.25 -14.64
CA PHE A 152 12.26 5.83 -13.90
C PHE A 152 12.53 5.79 -12.39
N LYS A 153 13.69 5.29 -11.98
CA LYS A 153 14.03 5.11 -10.56
C LYS A 153 14.37 6.44 -9.86
N GLN A 154 15.07 7.34 -10.55
CA GLN A 154 15.64 8.57 -9.96
C GLN A 154 14.61 9.38 -9.16
N PRO A 155 13.40 9.67 -9.68
CA PRO A 155 12.38 10.40 -8.92
C PRO A 155 12.03 9.75 -7.58
N PHE A 156 11.90 8.42 -7.54
CA PHE A 156 11.59 7.70 -6.31
C PHE A 156 12.77 7.68 -5.35
N LEU A 157 14.00 7.54 -5.86
CA LEU A 157 15.20 7.59 -5.02
C LEU A 157 15.36 8.96 -4.36
N GLU A 158 15.14 10.05 -5.09
CA GLU A 158 15.17 11.41 -4.55
C GLU A 158 14.07 11.62 -3.51
N LEU A 159 12.83 11.24 -3.83
CA LEU A 159 11.68 11.34 -2.93
C LEU A 159 11.92 10.60 -1.61
N ASN A 160 12.32 9.32 -1.68
CA ASN A 160 12.52 8.49 -0.49
C ASN A 160 13.72 8.96 0.33
N ARG A 161 14.82 9.37 -0.30
CA ARG A 161 15.97 9.93 0.42
C ARG A 161 15.58 11.14 1.27
N ILE A 162 14.77 12.04 0.71
CA ILE A 162 14.33 13.24 1.44
C ILE A 162 13.30 12.87 2.52
N LEU A 163 12.38 11.95 2.24
CA LEU A 163 11.43 11.46 3.23
C LEU A 163 12.14 10.76 4.39
N GLU A 164 13.10 9.88 4.14
CA GLU A 164 13.91 9.23 5.18
C GLU A 164 14.60 10.27 6.07
N ALA A 165 15.25 11.28 5.47
CA ALA A 165 15.85 12.38 6.21
C ALA A 165 14.82 13.12 7.09
N LEU A 166 13.62 13.41 6.57
CA LEU A 166 12.54 14.01 7.35
C LEU A 166 12.09 13.13 8.52
N HIS A 167 12.01 11.81 8.34
CA HIS A 167 11.69 10.87 9.42
C HIS A 167 12.79 10.82 10.50
N GLU A 168 14.06 10.96 10.10
CA GLU A 168 15.21 11.10 11.00
C GLU A 168 15.34 12.51 11.60
N GLN A 169 14.35 13.38 11.38
CA GLN A 169 14.33 14.77 11.81
C GLN A 169 15.48 15.61 11.24
N ASP A 170 15.93 15.32 10.03
CA ASP A 170 16.82 16.17 9.24
C ASP A 170 16.02 16.97 8.20
N LEU A 171 16.10 18.30 8.28
CA LEU A 171 15.42 19.22 7.35
C LEU A 171 16.30 19.61 6.16
N GLY A 172 17.61 19.32 6.21
CA GLY A 172 18.58 19.79 5.22
C GLY A 172 18.20 19.41 3.79
N PRO A 173 18.02 18.11 3.48
CA PRO A 173 17.68 17.66 2.14
C PRO A 173 16.36 18.26 1.61
N ALA A 174 15.33 18.34 2.46
CA ALA A 174 14.04 18.91 2.07
C ALA A 174 14.12 20.43 1.80
N LEU A 175 14.90 21.18 2.62
CA LEU A 175 15.14 22.61 2.42
C LEU A 175 15.91 22.87 1.12
N GLU A 176 16.98 22.12 0.88
CA GLU A 176 17.77 22.25 -0.35
C GLU A 176 16.91 21.99 -1.58
N TRP A 177 16.08 20.94 -1.53
CA TRP A 177 15.13 20.60 -2.59
C TRP A 177 14.08 21.70 -2.80
N ALA A 178 13.49 22.23 -1.73
CA ALA A 178 12.48 23.28 -1.84
C ALA A 178 13.06 24.58 -2.43
N ILE A 179 14.30 24.92 -2.06
CA ILE A 179 15.00 26.10 -2.57
C ILE A 179 15.34 25.92 -4.06
N SER A 180 15.84 24.76 -4.48
CA SER A 180 16.17 24.49 -5.88
C SER A 180 14.93 24.47 -6.79
N HIS A 181 13.76 24.13 -6.24
CA HIS A 181 12.48 24.08 -6.95
C HIS A 181 11.55 25.27 -6.66
N ARG A 182 12.03 26.33 -6.00
CA ARG A 182 11.21 27.46 -5.53
C ARG A 182 10.25 28.02 -6.58
N GLN A 183 10.73 28.27 -7.79
CA GLN A 183 9.88 28.86 -8.84
C GLN A 183 8.70 27.95 -9.20
N ARG A 184 8.94 26.64 -9.35
CA ARG A 184 7.87 25.68 -9.68
C ARG A 184 6.91 25.49 -8.51
N LEU A 185 7.42 25.51 -7.27
CA LEU A 185 6.58 25.46 -6.07
C LEU A 185 5.67 26.69 -5.96
N LEU A 186 6.15 27.88 -6.37
CA LEU A 186 5.32 29.09 -6.44
C LEU A 186 4.21 28.97 -7.49
N GLU A 187 4.49 28.38 -8.65
CA GLU A 187 3.49 28.11 -9.69
C GLU A 187 2.40 27.13 -9.20
N LEU A 188 2.78 26.17 -8.34
CA LEU A 188 1.85 25.27 -7.65
C LEU A 188 1.14 25.90 -6.44
N ASN A 189 1.42 27.16 -6.10
CA ASN A 189 0.96 27.81 -4.86
C ASN A 189 1.29 27.01 -3.59
N SER A 190 2.42 26.30 -3.58
CA SER A 190 2.88 25.53 -2.43
C SER A 190 3.41 26.44 -1.31
N SER A 191 3.14 26.03 -0.06
CA SER A 191 3.69 26.63 1.16
C SER A 191 4.84 25.83 1.76
N LEU A 192 5.34 24.80 1.07
CA LEU A 192 6.34 23.85 1.58
C LEU A 192 7.60 24.54 2.10
N GLU A 193 8.19 25.42 1.30
CA GLU A 193 9.44 26.10 1.66
C GLU A 193 9.29 26.92 2.95
N PHE A 194 8.16 27.61 3.10
CA PHE A 194 7.85 28.33 4.32
C PHE A 194 7.69 27.40 5.52
N LYS A 195 6.97 26.27 5.38
CA LYS A 195 6.79 25.29 6.46
C LYS A 195 8.14 24.70 6.92
N LEU A 196 9.05 24.44 5.99
CA LEU A 196 10.39 23.95 6.30
C LEU A 196 11.22 24.98 7.08
N HIS A 197 11.25 26.24 6.63
CA HIS A 197 11.91 27.33 7.36
C HIS A 197 11.27 27.56 8.74
N ARG A 198 9.95 27.47 8.83
CA ARG A 198 9.18 27.57 10.09
C ARG A 198 9.63 26.50 11.07
N LEU A 199 9.67 25.23 10.67
CA LEU A 199 10.07 24.13 11.54
C LEU A 199 11.56 24.22 11.93
N HIS A 200 12.44 24.62 11.01
CA HIS A 200 13.85 24.84 11.34
C HIS A 200 14.02 25.92 12.41
N PHE A 201 13.31 27.05 12.27
CA PHE A 201 13.34 28.12 13.27
C PHE A 201 12.79 27.65 14.62
N ILE A 202 11.68 26.91 14.64
CA ILE A 202 11.12 26.32 15.86
C ILE A 202 12.14 25.41 16.56
N ARG A 203 12.90 24.60 15.82
CA ARG A 203 13.96 23.75 16.39
C ARG A 203 15.09 24.55 17.02
N LEU A 204 15.49 25.66 16.40
CA LEU A 204 16.47 26.58 16.99
C LEU A 204 15.94 27.17 18.30
N LEU A 205 14.65 27.49 18.38
CA LEU A 205 14.02 27.96 19.62
C LEU A 205 13.92 26.86 20.69
N ALA A 206 13.57 25.63 20.29
CA ALA A 206 13.48 24.47 21.18
C ALA A 206 14.84 24.13 21.82
N SER A 207 15.94 24.45 21.13
CA SER A 207 17.32 24.30 21.64
C SER A 207 17.67 25.30 22.76
N GLY A 208 16.77 26.20 23.12
CA GLY A 208 16.90 27.10 24.26
C GLY A 208 17.62 28.42 23.95
N PRO A 209 17.90 29.22 24.99
CA PRO A 209 18.38 30.60 24.83
C PRO A 209 19.78 30.71 24.21
N GLU A 210 20.60 29.67 24.29
CA GLU A 210 21.94 29.64 23.69
C GLU A 210 21.90 29.79 22.17
N LYS A 211 20.84 29.29 21.53
CA LYS A 211 20.60 29.36 20.08
C LYS A 211 19.81 30.59 19.64
N GLN A 212 19.49 31.52 20.56
CA GLN A 212 18.66 32.70 20.25
C GLN A 212 19.26 33.57 19.14
N LEU A 213 20.58 33.83 19.18
CA LEU A 213 21.24 34.67 18.18
C LEU A 213 21.22 34.00 16.79
N GLU A 214 21.38 32.68 16.77
CA GLU A 214 21.28 31.87 15.55
C GLU A 214 19.86 31.91 14.97
N ALA A 215 18.84 31.73 15.81
CA ALA A 215 17.44 31.86 15.40
C ALA A 215 17.15 33.25 14.80
N LEU A 216 17.57 34.32 15.46
CA LEU A 216 17.40 35.70 14.96
C LEU A 216 18.13 35.95 13.63
N SER A 217 19.32 35.36 13.45
CA SER A 217 20.01 35.39 12.16
C SER A 217 19.23 34.63 11.09
N TYR A 218 18.74 33.45 11.43
CA TYR A 218 17.98 32.57 10.54
C TYR A 218 16.65 33.19 10.11
N ALA A 219 16.02 34.02 10.95
CA ALA A 219 14.76 34.72 10.66
C ALA A 219 14.75 35.50 9.34
N ARG A 220 15.92 35.87 8.80
CA ARG A 220 16.04 36.54 7.49
C ARG A 220 15.45 35.72 6.34
N HIS A 221 15.44 34.39 6.46
CA HIS A 221 14.80 33.50 5.46
C HIS A 221 13.28 33.69 5.37
N PHE A 222 12.63 34.33 6.35
CA PHE A 222 11.21 34.63 6.29
C PHE A 222 10.85 35.84 5.42
N GLN A 223 11.83 36.62 4.96
CA GLN A 223 11.59 37.85 4.18
C GLN A 223 10.71 37.62 2.93
N PRO A 224 10.93 36.57 2.09
CA PRO A 224 10.08 36.30 0.92
C PRO A 224 8.62 35.96 1.29
N PHE A 225 8.41 35.43 2.49
CA PHE A 225 7.12 34.92 2.97
C PHE A 225 6.34 35.92 3.82
N ALA A 226 6.95 37.06 4.17
CA ALA A 226 6.43 38.01 5.13
C ALA A 226 5.01 38.52 4.81
N ARG A 227 4.68 38.68 3.52
CA ARG A 227 3.36 39.15 3.09
C ARG A 227 2.27 38.10 3.26
N LEU A 228 2.57 36.84 2.97
CA LEU A 228 1.59 35.75 2.98
C LEU A 228 1.44 35.13 4.38
N HIS A 229 2.53 35.03 5.14
CA HIS A 229 2.59 34.32 6.42
C HIS A 229 2.89 35.24 7.62
N GLN A 230 2.50 36.51 7.54
CA GLN A 230 2.83 37.54 8.55
C GLN A 230 2.46 37.11 9.98
N ARG A 231 1.26 36.55 10.17
CA ARG A 231 0.75 36.16 11.50
C ARG A 231 1.58 35.05 12.12
N GLU A 232 1.93 34.03 11.34
CA GLU A 232 2.75 32.91 11.80
C GLU A 232 4.15 33.38 12.18
N ILE A 233 4.75 34.28 11.38
CA ILE A 233 6.04 34.89 11.68
C ILE A 233 5.97 35.70 12.98
N GLN A 234 4.91 36.49 13.20
CA GLN A 234 4.71 37.24 14.44
C GLN A 234 4.60 36.34 15.68
N VAL A 235 3.89 35.21 15.57
CA VAL A 235 3.80 34.20 16.64
C VAL A 235 5.19 33.65 16.97
N MET A 236 5.96 33.25 15.95
CA MET A 236 7.33 32.77 16.12
C MET A 236 8.25 33.82 16.76
N MET A 237 8.18 35.08 16.33
CA MET A 237 8.97 36.16 16.93
C MET A 237 8.54 36.47 18.37
N GLY A 238 7.24 36.42 18.67
CA GLY A 238 6.72 36.62 20.03
C GLY A 238 7.17 35.54 21.01
N SER A 239 7.33 34.30 20.53
CA SER A 239 7.79 33.17 21.36
C SER A 239 9.19 33.38 21.97
N LEU A 240 10.03 34.23 21.37
CA LEU A 240 11.37 34.58 21.87
C LEU A 240 11.36 35.10 23.31
N VAL A 241 10.28 35.77 23.72
CA VAL A 241 10.11 36.30 25.09
C VAL A 241 10.10 35.18 26.14
N TYR A 242 9.67 33.97 25.76
CA TYR A 242 9.51 32.83 26.65
C TYR A 242 10.69 31.85 26.62
N LEU A 243 11.73 32.10 25.80
CA LEU A 243 12.87 31.18 25.65
C LEU A 243 13.54 30.81 26.97
N ARG A 244 13.69 31.76 27.90
CA ARG A 244 14.32 31.51 29.21
C ARG A 244 13.47 30.63 30.14
N LEU A 245 12.16 30.61 29.94
CA LEU A 245 11.21 29.79 30.70
C LEU A 245 11.00 28.41 30.07
N GLY A 246 11.41 28.25 28.81
CA GLY A 246 11.13 27.10 27.97
C GLY A 246 9.79 27.22 27.25
N LEU A 247 9.77 26.91 25.95
CA LEU A 247 8.57 27.02 25.12
C LEU A 247 7.45 26.05 25.56
N GLU A 248 7.82 24.88 26.07
CA GLU A 248 6.91 23.86 26.66
C GLU A 248 5.96 24.45 27.72
N LYS A 249 6.46 25.42 28.51
CA LYS A 249 5.72 26.05 29.62
C LYS A 249 5.09 27.39 29.22
N SER A 250 5.10 27.71 27.93
CA SER A 250 4.63 28.99 27.41
C SER A 250 3.29 28.84 26.68
N PRO A 251 2.60 29.95 26.38
CA PRO A 251 1.44 29.94 25.48
C PRO A 251 1.76 29.42 24.05
N TYR A 252 3.04 29.26 23.72
CA TYR A 252 3.54 28.82 22.42
C TYR A 252 3.95 27.33 22.39
N CYS A 253 3.59 26.52 23.40
CA CYS A 253 3.93 25.09 23.43
C CYS A 253 3.44 24.32 22.20
N HIS A 254 2.33 24.73 21.60
CA HIS A 254 1.79 24.17 20.36
C HIS A 254 2.78 24.25 19.18
N LEU A 255 3.75 25.17 19.18
CA LEU A 255 4.78 25.23 18.14
C LEU A 255 5.69 23.99 18.15
N LEU A 256 5.79 23.29 19.29
CA LEU A 256 6.62 22.10 19.45
C LEU A 256 5.91 20.80 19.06
N ASP A 257 4.68 20.87 18.56
CA ASP A 257 3.93 19.68 18.17
C ASP A 257 4.64 18.89 17.05
N ASN A 258 4.67 17.57 17.19
CA ASN A 258 5.21 16.66 16.19
C ASN A 258 4.33 16.59 14.92
N SER A 259 3.08 17.04 15.00
CA SER A 259 2.18 17.14 13.83
C SER A 259 2.76 17.96 12.68
N HIS A 260 3.65 18.92 12.97
CA HIS A 260 4.34 19.69 11.92
C HIS A 260 5.22 18.84 11.01
N TRP A 261 5.84 17.77 11.53
CA TRP A 261 6.63 16.85 10.71
C TRP A 261 5.75 16.08 9.74
N ALA A 262 4.64 15.53 10.23
CA ALA A 262 3.66 14.83 9.40
C ALA A 262 3.09 15.76 8.31
N GLU A 263 2.72 17.00 8.67
CA GLU A 263 2.24 18.01 7.72
C GLU A 263 3.27 18.33 6.63
N ILE A 264 4.55 18.42 6.99
CA ILE A 264 5.64 18.66 6.03
C ILE A 264 5.84 17.45 5.13
N CYS A 265 5.87 16.22 5.67
CA CYS A 265 5.98 15.01 4.86
C CYS A 265 4.84 14.93 3.83
N GLU A 266 3.58 15.13 4.25
CA GLU A 266 2.43 15.12 3.34
C GLU A 266 2.52 16.22 2.27
N THR A 267 2.89 17.45 2.69
CA THR A 267 3.05 18.58 1.76
C THR A 267 4.19 18.31 0.77
N PHE A 268 5.32 17.80 1.25
CA PHE A 268 6.48 17.46 0.43
C PHE A 268 6.15 16.35 -0.56
N THR A 269 5.56 15.24 -0.12
CA THR A 269 5.19 14.12 -1.00
C THR A 269 4.27 14.59 -2.13
N ARG A 270 3.22 15.36 -1.82
CA ARG A 270 2.30 15.87 -2.83
C ARG A 270 3.02 16.77 -3.85
N ASP A 271 3.80 17.72 -3.37
CA ASP A 271 4.44 18.71 -4.23
C ASP A 271 5.58 18.08 -5.05
N ALA A 272 6.37 17.18 -4.46
CA ALA A 272 7.41 16.42 -5.13
C ALA A 272 6.83 15.50 -6.20
N CYS A 273 5.77 14.74 -5.90
CA CYS A 273 5.09 13.93 -6.90
C CYS A 273 4.59 14.79 -8.08
N SER A 274 3.96 15.94 -7.79
CA SER A 274 3.49 16.84 -8.84
C SER A 274 4.62 17.39 -9.71
N LEU A 275 5.80 17.70 -9.15
CA LEU A 275 6.93 18.25 -9.90
C LEU A 275 7.73 17.20 -10.65
N LEU A 276 7.80 15.98 -10.11
CA LEU A 276 8.52 14.85 -10.69
C LEU A 276 7.65 14.04 -11.68
N GLY A 277 6.38 14.40 -11.85
CA GLY A 277 5.45 13.68 -12.73
C GLY A 277 5.03 12.32 -12.19
N LEU A 278 5.12 12.13 -10.87
CA LEU A 278 4.70 10.90 -10.20
C LEU A 278 3.24 10.98 -9.79
N SER A 279 2.58 9.83 -9.79
CA SER A 279 1.30 9.67 -9.10
C SER A 279 1.51 9.83 -7.59
N VAL A 280 0.63 10.58 -6.91
CA VAL A 280 0.66 10.70 -5.45
C VAL A 280 0.18 9.39 -4.80
N GLU A 281 -0.86 8.80 -5.39
CA GLU A 281 -1.37 7.49 -4.99
C GLU A 281 -0.85 6.42 -5.95
N SER A 282 -0.45 5.28 -5.39
CA SER A 282 0.03 4.18 -6.19
C SER A 282 -1.06 3.61 -7.10
N PRO A 283 -0.83 3.47 -8.42
CA PRO A 283 -1.81 2.87 -9.34
C PRO A 283 -2.24 1.47 -8.89
N LEU A 284 -1.33 0.69 -8.32
CA LEU A 284 -1.64 -0.63 -7.75
C LEU A 284 -2.58 -0.52 -6.55
N SER A 285 -2.31 0.41 -5.63
CA SER A 285 -3.14 0.62 -4.44
C SER A 285 -4.55 1.09 -4.81
N VAL A 286 -4.65 2.07 -5.70
CA VAL A 286 -5.92 2.58 -6.23
C VAL A 286 -6.70 1.48 -6.94
N SER A 287 -6.04 0.71 -7.80
CA SER A 287 -6.66 -0.39 -8.56
C SER A 287 -7.16 -1.50 -7.62
N PHE A 288 -6.35 -1.86 -6.62
CA PHE A 288 -6.71 -2.86 -5.63
C PHE A 288 -7.91 -2.41 -4.78
N ALA A 289 -7.87 -1.18 -4.25
CA ALA A 289 -8.96 -0.61 -3.47
C ALA A 289 -10.26 -0.51 -4.28
N SER A 290 -10.17 -0.04 -5.52
CA SER A 290 -11.30 0.01 -6.46
C SER A 290 -11.85 -1.38 -6.75
N GLY A 291 -10.95 -2.36 -6.93
CA GLY A 291 -11.30 -3.76 -7.10
C GLY A 291 -12.03 -4.36 -5.90
N CYS A 292 -11.63 -4.02 -4.66
CA CYS A 292 -12.33 -4.46 -3.45
C CYS A 292 -13.78 -3.94 -3.38
N VAL A 293 -14.05 -2.76 -3.93
CA VAL A 293 -15.41 -2.19 -4.02
C VAL A 293 -16.19 -2.82 -5.17
N ALA A 294 -15.57 -2.94 -6.35
CA ALA A 294 -16.25 -3.39 -7.56
C ALA A 294 -16.51 -4.90 -7.61
N LEU A 295 -15.56 -5.72 -7.15
CA LEU A 295 -15.59 -7.16 -7.34
C LEU A 295 -16.82 -7.84 -6.72
N PRO A 296 -17.24 -7.55 -5.48
CA PRO A 296 -18.44 -8.16 -4.91
C PRO A 296 -19.71 -7.85 -5.71
N VAL A 297 -19.81 -6.63 -6.23
CA VAL A 297 -20.94 -6.18 -7.05
C VAL A 297 -20.95 -6.95 -8.38
N LEU A 298 -19.78 -7.06 -9.03
CA LEU A 298 -19.63 -7.78 -10.28
C LEU A 298 -19.90 -9.28 -10.13
N MET A 299 -19.46 -9.91 -9.04
CA MET A 299 -19.76 -11.31 -8.73
C MET A 299 -21.27 -11.56 -8.58
N ASN A 300 -21.98 -10.67 -7.87
CA ASN A 300 -23.43 -10.77 -7.73
C ASN A 300 -24.15 -10.67 -9.07
N ILE A 301 -23.73 -9.74 -9.93
CA ILE A 301 -24.34 -9.54 -11.25
C ILE A 301 -24.10 -10.74 -12.15
N LYS A 302 -22.89 -11.29 -12.14
CA LYS A 302 -22.55 -12.50 -12.87
C LYS A 302 -23.49 -13.65 -12.48
N ALA A 303 -23.67 -13.89 -11.19
CA ALA A 303 -24.58 -14.92 -10.69
C ALA A 303 -26.03 -14.70 -11.18
N VAL A 304 -26.51 -13.45 -11.19
CA VAL A 304 -27.83 -13.12 -11.74
C VAL A 304 -27.91 -13.37 -13.24
N ILE A 305 -26.86 -13.03 -14.00
CA ILE A 305 -26.82 -13.24 -15.46
C ILE A 305 -26.84 -14.72 -15.81
N GLU A 306 -26.07 -15.54 -15.11
CA GLU A 306 -26.05 -16.99 -15.27
C GLU A 306 -27.41 -17.60 -14.92
N GLN A 307 -28.02 -17.16 -13.81
CA GLN A 307 -29.35 -17.61 -13.41
C GLN A 307 -30.43 -17.24 -14.42
N ARG A 308 -30.34 -16.04 -15.03
CA ARG A 308 -31.33 -15.50 -15.98
C ARG A 308 -31.03 -15.81 -17.45
N GLN A 309 -29.91 -16.48 -17.74
CA GLN A 309 -29.44 -16.82 -19.09
C GLN A 309 -29.32 -15.60 -20.03
N CYS A 310 -28.92 -14.44 -19.50
CA CYS A 310 -28.78 -13.19 -20.27
C CYS A 310 -27.30 -12.87 -20.57
N THR A 311 -26.59 -13.80 -21.20
CA THR A 311 -25.13 -13.76 -21.43
C THR A 311 -24.64 -12.62 -22.34
N GLY A 312 -25.53 -11.99 -23.10
CA GLY A 312 -25.18 -10.88 -24.01
C GLY A 312 -24.93 -9.52 -23.34
N VAL A 313 -25.18 -9.37 -22.03
CA VAL A 313 -25.00 -8.09 -21.31
C VAL A 313 -23.52 -7.86 -20.93
N TRP A 314 -22.73 -8.93 -20.80
CA TRP A 314 -21.30 -8.90 -20.43
C TRP A 314 -20.39 -8.96 -21.66
N SER A 315 -20.79 -8.41 -22.81
CA SER A 315 -20.03 -8.54 -24.06
C SER A 315 -19.26 -7.29 -24.50
N HIS A 316 -19.46 -6.15 -23.83
CA HIS A 316 -18.76 -4.92 -24.18
C HIS A 316 -17.33 -4.96 -23.64
N LYS A 317 -16.34 -4.90 -24.54
CA LYS A 317 -14.91 -5.02 -24.20
C LYS A 317 -14.38 -3.87 -23.35
N ASP A 318 -15.03 -2.71 -23.39
CA ASP A 318 -14.52 -1.45 -22.84
C ASP A 318 -15.42 -0.85 -21.74
N GLU A 319 -16.53 -1.50 -21.37
CA GLU A 319 -17.49 -0.98 -20.40
C GLU A 319 -17.99 -2.07 -19.45
N LEU A 320 -18.23 -1.70 -18.19
CA LEU A 320 -18.89 -2.57 -17.22
C LEU A 320 -20.41 -2.63 -17.50
N PRO A 321 -21.08 -3.76 -17.18
CA PRO A 321 -22.52 -3.89 -17.40
C PRO A 321 -23.36 -2.94 -16.55
N ILE A 322 -22.78 -2.39 -15.49
CA ILE A 322 -23.39 -1.37 -14.63
C ILE A 322 -22.35 -0.33 -14.20
N GLU A 323 -22.85 0.83 -13.78
CA GLU A 323 -22.04 1.83 -13.07
C GLU A 323 -21.77 1.36 -11.63
N ILE A 324 -20.51 1.49 -11.20
CA ILE A 324 -20.08 1.20 -9.83
C ILE A 324 -19.54 2.50 -9.24
N GLU A 325 -20.23 3.03 -8.24
CA GLU A 325 -19.81 4.27 -7.57
C GLU A 325 -18.59 4.02 -6.68
N LEU A 326 -17.40 4.35 -7.18
CA LEU A 326 -16.14 4.28 -6.41
C LEU A 326 -15.93 5.49 -5.48
N GLY A 327 -16.76 6.54 -5.63
CA GLY A 327 -16.68 7.79 -4.88
C GLY A 327 -15.74 8.82 -5.51
N MET A 328 -15.87 10.07 -5.04
CA MET A 328 -15.18 11.23 -5.64
C MET A 328 -13.66 11.18 -5.56
N LYS A 329 -13.09 10.36 -4.66
CA LYS A 329 -11.63 10.20 -4.54
C LYS A 329 -10.99 9.56 -5.78
N CYS A 330 -11.76 8.78 -6.53
CA CYS A 330 -11.32 8.13 -7.75
C CYS A 330 -11.60 8.97 -9.01
N TRP A 331 -11.99 10.24 -8.86
CA TRP A 331 -12.27 11.15 -9.98
C TRP A 331 -11.00 11.92 -10.37
N TYR A 332 -10.14 11.27 -11.15
CA TYR A 332 -8.84 11.83 -11.54
C TYR A 332 -8.92 12.79 -12.74
N HIS A 333 -9.95 12.68 -13.57
CA HIS A 333 -10.11 13.49 -14.77
C HIS A 333 -11.57 13.84 -15.03
N SER A 334 -11.80 15.02 -15.58
CA SER A 334 -13.13 15.43 -16.01
C SER A 334 -13.54 14.61 -17.23
N VAL A 335 -14.74 14.04 -17.17
CA VAL A 335 -15.35 13.31 -18.28
C VAL A 335 -16.51 14.11 -18.84
N PHE A 336 -16.62 14.18 -20.16
CA PHE A 336 -17.78 14.74 -20.83
C PHE A 336 -18.52 13.66 -21.62
N ALA A 337 -19.81 13.50 -21.33
CA ALA A 337 -20.70 12.67 -22.12
C ALA A 337 -21.44 13.55 -23.13
N CYS A 338 -21.33 13.23 -24.42
CA CYS A 338 -22.02 13.96 -25.45
C CYS A 338 -23.53 13.78 -25.31
N PRO A 339 -24.31 14.84 -25.11
CA PRO A 339 -25.73 14.71 -24.87
C PRO A 339 -26.55 14.37 -26.14
N ILE A 340 -25.94 14.49 -27.32
CA ILE A 340 -26.56 14.14 -28.62
C ILE A 340 -26.34 12.67 -28.95
N LEU A 341 -25.10 12.19 -28.84
CA LEU A 341 -24.77 10.79 -29.11
C LEU A 341 -24.95 9.90 -27.89
N ARG A 342 -25.15 10.48 -26.71
CA ARG A 342 -25.28 9.79 -25.41
C ARG A 342 -24.10 8.86 -25.13
N GLN A 343 -22.91 9.28 -25.53
CA GLN A 343 -21.67 8.53 -25.37
C GLN A 343 -20.58 9.43 -24.79
N GLN A 344 -19.69 8.86 -23.99
CA GLN A 344 -18.51 9.55 -23.48
C GLN A 344 -17.61 10.02 -24.64
N THR A 345 -17.07 11.23 -24.54
CA THR A 345 -16.08 11.72 -25.50
C THR A 345 -14.71 11.09 -25.26
N SER A 346 -13.94 10.93 -26.33
CA SER A 346 -12.59 10.37 -26.34
C SER A 346 -11.62 11.33 -27.04
N ASP A 347 -10.33 11.01 -27.08
CA ASP A 347 -9.35 11.78 -27.87
C ASP A 347 -9.65 11.77 -29.37
N SER A 348 -10.20 10.66 -29.87
CA SER A 348 -10.69 10.53 -31.25
C SER A 348 -12.06 11.20 -31.47
N ASN A 349 -12.79 11.52 -30.41
CA ASN A 349 -14.08 12.20 -30.47
C ASN A 349 -14.23 13.24 -29.35
N PRO A 350 -13.44 14.33 -29.36
CA PRO A 350 -13.33 15.23 -28.23
C PRO A 350 -14.57 16.12 -28.08
N PRO A 351 -14.78 16.72 -26.89
CA PRO A 351 -15.79 17.73 -26.67
C PRO A 351 -15.45 19.02 -27.45
N ILE A 352 -16.42 19.52 -28.19
CA ILE A 352 -16.34 20.76 -28.98
C ILE A 352 -17.33 21.78 -28.41
N LYS A 353 -16.80 22.91 -27.98
CA LYS A 353 -17.58 24.09 -27.63
C LYS A 353 -18.00 24.82 -28.90
N LEU A 354 -19.31 24.98 -29.05
CA LEU A 354 -19.93 25.80 -30.08
C LEU A 354 -19.79 27.29 -29.74
N ILE A 355 -19.95 28.18 -30.72
CA ILE A 355 -19.91 29.64 -30.47
C ILE A 355 -20.98 30.11 -29.48
N CYS A 356 -22.06 29.35 -29.30
CA CYS A 356 -23.11 29.64 -28.31
C CYS A 356 -22.75 29.19 -26.89
N GLY A 357 -21.60 28.55 -26.68
CA GLY A 357 -21.16 28.03 -25.40
C GLY A 357 -21.59 26.60 -25.10
N HIS A 358 -22.59 26.05 -25.80
CA HIS A 358 -22.94 24.63 -25.67
C HIS A 358 -21.83 23.71 -26.15
N VAL A 359 -21.74 22.52 -25.56
CA VAL A 359 -20.72 21.53 -25.85
C VAL A 359 -21.36 20.27 -26.42
N ILE A 360 -20.81 19.76 -27.52
CA ILE A 360 -21.18 18.48 -28.15
C ILE A 360 -19.91 17.74 -28.58
N SER A 361 -19.95 16.46 -28.90
CA SER A 361 -18.76 15.78 -29.41
C SER A 361 -18.46 16.15 -30.86
N ARG A 362 -17.22 15.91 -31.31
CA ARG A 362 -16.82 16.10 -32.71
C ARG A 362 -17.68 15.29 -33.68
N ASP A 363 -18.02 14.05 -33.35
CA ASP A 363 -18.88 13.22 -34.20
C ASP A 363 -20.31 13.74 -34.24
N ALA A 364 -20.83 14.23 -33.11
CA ALA A 364 -22.15 14.87 -33.07
C ALA A 364 -22.15 16.13 -33.94
N LEU A 365 -21.10 16.93 -33.84
CA LEU A 365 -20.89 18.11 -34.66
C LEU A 365 -20.94 17.74 -36.14
N ASN A 366 -20.16 16.75 -36.57
CA ASN A 366 -20.10 16.29 -37.96
C ASN A 366 -21.44 15.76 -38.47
N LYS A 367 -22.20 15.04 -37.63
CA LYS A 367 -23.54 14.53 -37.99
C LYS A 367 -24.60 15.63 -38.10
N LEU A 368 -24.42 16.76 -37.42
CA LEU A 368 -25.36 17.88 -37.41
C LEU A 368 -25.07 18.93 -38.50
N ILE A 369 -24.01 18.76 -39.29
CA ILE A 369 -23.71 19.63 -40.43
C ILE A 369 -24.75 19.39 -41.53
N ASN A 370 -25.47 20.44 -41.92
CA ASN A 370 -26.39 20.40 -43.04
C ASN A 370 -26.16 21.63 -43.94
N GLY A 371 -25.91 21.42 -45.23
CA GLY A 371 -25.64 22.50 -46.18
C GLY A 371 -24.43 23.38 -45.81
N GLY A 372 -23.41 22.81 -45.16
CA GLY A 372 -22.20 23.54 -44.75
C GLY A 372 -22.35 24.40 -43.49
N LYS A 373 -23.53 24.40 -42.86
CA LYS A 373 -23.80 25.07 -41.59
C LYS A 373 -24.12 24.06 -40.49
N LEU A 374 -23.81 24.42 -39.26
CA LEU A 374 -24.13 23.66 -38.07
C LEU A 374 -25.15 24.42 -37.23
N LYS A 375 -26.32 23.83 -37.00
CA LYS A 375 -27.31 24.37 -36.06
C LYS A 375 -27.13 23.72 -34.70
N CYS A 376 -27.06 24.54 -33.66
CA CYS A 376 -26.98 24.03 -32.29
C CYS A 376 -28.27 23.24 -31.94
N PRO A 377 -28.17 22.06 -31.32
CA PRO A 377 -29.34 21.29 -30.91
C PRO A 377 -30.07 21.89 -29.68
N TYR A 378 -29.39 22.75 -28.90
CA TYR A 378 -29.91 23.35 -27.67
C TYR A 378 -30.46 24.77 -27.85
N CYS A 379 -30.14 25.42 -28.97
CA CYS A 379 -30.51 26.83 -29.18
C CYS A 379 -30.62 27.14 -30.69
N PRO A 380 -31.26 28.24 -31.09
CA PRO A 380 -31.49 28.55 -32.51
C PRO A 380 -30.23 28.99 -33.27
N MET A 381 -29.08 29.07 -32.60
CA MET A 381 -27.85 29.62 -33.16
C MET A 381 -27.22 28.68 -34.20
N GLU A 382 -26.88 29.25 -35.35
CA GLU A 382 -26.15 28.58 -36.44
C GLU A 382 -24.71 29.09 -36.51
N GLN A 383 -23.79 28.23 -36.92
CA GLN A 383 -22.37 28.55 -37.03
C GLN A 383 -21.71 27.80 -38.19
N ASN A 384 -20.52 28.25 -38.58
CA ASN A 384 -19.65 27.43 -39.41
C ASN A 384 -19.05 26.30 -38.54
N PRO A 385 -19.09 25.03 -38.99
CA PRO A 385 -18.48 23.92 -38.26
C PRO A 385 -17.02 24.17 -37.83
N ALA A 386 -16.26 24.96 -38.60
CA ALA A 386 -14.87 25.31 -38.31
C ALA A 386 -14.69 26.24 -37.09
N ASP A 387 -15.74 26.94 -36.65
CA ASP A 387 -15.68 27.85 -35.50
C ASP A 387 -15.74 27.11 -34.15
N GLY A 388 -16.07 25.82 -34.17
CA GLY A 388 -16.10 24.96 -32.99
C GLY A 388 -14.71 24.80 -32.40
N LYS A 389 -14.58 25.03 -31.09
CA LYS A 389 -13.30 24.91 -30.38
C LYS A 389 -13.28 23.67 -29.51
N ARG A 390 -12.25 22.85 -29.64
CA ARG A 390 -12.00 21.72 -28.72
C ARG A 390 -11.87 22.25 -27.29
N ILE A 391 -12.56 21.61 -26.36
CA ILE A 391 -12.32 21.78 -24.92
C ILE A 391 -11.25 20.78 -24.50
N ILE A 392 -10.31 21.25 -23.69
CA ILE A 392 -9.35 20.44 -22.95
C ILE A 392 -9.65 20.74 -21.48
N PHE A 393 -9.90 19.70 -20.70
CA PHE A 393 -10.21 19.80 -19.28
C PHE A 393 -8.94 19.77 -18.43
#